data_AF-A0A4Y9LUE4-F1
#
_entry.id   AF-A0A4Y9LUE4-F1
#
_cell.length_a   1.000
_cell.length_b   1.000
_cell.length_c   1.000
_cell.angle_alpha   90.00
_cell.angle_beta   90.00
_cell.angle_gamma   90.00
#
_symmetry.space_group_name_H-M   'P 1'
#
loop_
_entity.id
_entity.type
_entity.pdbx_description
1 polymer ?
#
loop_
_entity_poly.entity_id
_entity_poly.type
_entity_poly.pdbx_seq_one_letter_code
_entity_poly.pdbx_strand_id
1 'polypeptide(L)'
;MPLAREAVELLVQAARAWYFEGNQHGLRDREWMALRFLNRANRFSRTPSALAGFIGATRATASQIVKTLESKSFLVRKPSHEDKRSVVLHVTAQGEKCLNQHDPINHVLNAVTALGTDECLRLRDSLREILNHLDAAHQRLDASICRDCMFLAERSPGVGPAAAKGRATAEFMCRLYRAPVSLEETELLCTSFERTRDRPKIEEHLDRARVASQG
;
A
#
# COMPACT_ATOMS: atom_id res chain seq x y z
N MET A 1 -31.73 -9.89 1.55
CA MET A 1 -30.92 -9.74 0.31
C MET A 1 -31.07 -8.40 -0.45
N PRO A 2 -31.71 -7.31 0.04
CA PRO A 2 -31.58 -5.99 -0.60
C PRO A 2 -30.31 -5.24 -0.14
N LEU A 3 -30.00 -5.27 1.16
CA LEU A 3 -28.88 -4.52 1.76
C LEU A 3 -27.50 -4.88 1.19
N ALA A 4 -27.20 -6.18 1.04
CA ALA A 4 -25.90 -6.60 0.49
C ALA A 4 -25.71 -6.17 -0.97
N ARG A 5 -26.80 -6.19 -1.76
CA ARG A 5 -26.79 -5.73 -3.15
C ARG A 5 -26.61 -4.21 -3.21
N GLU A 6 -27.37 -3.47 -2.43
CA GLU A 6 -27.26 -2.02 -2.31
C GLU A 6 -25.86 -1.59 -1.90
N ALA A 7 -25.25 -2.26 -0.92
CA ALA A 7 -23.87 -1.98 -0.49
C ALA A 7 -22.86 -2.15 -1.64
N VAL A 8 -23.00 -3.19 -2.46
CA VAL A 8 -22.14 -3.41 -3.64
C VAL A 8 -22.41 -2.36 -4.71
N GLU A 9 -23.66 -1.98 -4.95
CA GLU A 9 -24.01 -0.93 -5.90
C GLU A 9 -23.43 0.43 -5.50
N LEU A 10 -23.51 0.78 -4.21
CA LEU A 10 -22.89 1.98 -3.65
C LEU A 10 -21.36 1.94 -3.78
N LEU A 11 -20.73 0.79 -3.53
CA LEU A 11 -19.29 0.62 -3.73
C LEU A 11 -18.88 0.86 -5.19
N VAL A 12 -19.63 0.32 -6.15
CA VAL A 12 -19.40 0.52 -7.59
C VAL A 12 -19.62 1.98 -7.98
N GLN A 13 -20.66 2.64 -7.47
CA GLN A 13 -20.93 4.06 -7.73
C GLN A 13 -19.82 4.96 -7.18
N ALA A 14 -19.38 4.72 -5.95
CA ALA A 14 -18.28 5.46 -5.33
C ALA A 14 -16.96 5.26 -6.10
N ALA A 15 -16.65 4.03 -6.53
CA ALA A 15 -15.46 3.74 -7.34
C ALA A 15 -15.48 4.47 -8.70
N ARG A 16 -16.67 4.74 -9.25
CA ARG A 16 -16.83 5.51 -10.49
C ARG A 16 -16.60 7.00 -10.36
N ALA A 17 -16.64 7.54 -9.14
CA ALA A 17 -16.50 8.99 -8.93
C ALA A 17 -15.12 9.54 -9.35
N TRP A 18 -14.09 8.71 -9.43
CA TRP A 18 -12.75 9.12 -9.90
C TRP A 18 -12.35 8.50 -11.24
N TYR A 19 -13.22 7.70 -11.88
CA TYR A 19 -12.96 7.24 -13.24
C TYR A 19 -13.22 8.37 -14.22
N PHE A 20 -12.29 8.59 -15.14
CA PHE A 20 -12.41 9.60 -16.18
C PHE A 20 -11.79 9.08 -17.48
N GLU A 21 -12.31 9.55 -18.60
CA GLU A 21 -11.74 9.27 -19.92
C GLU A 21 -10.71 10.34 -20.31
N GLY A 22 -9.70 9.94 -21.08
CA GLY A 22 -8.68 10.84 -21.59
C GLY A 22 -7.66 11.26 -20.52
N ASN A 23 -7.58 12.56 -20.26
CA ASN A 23 -6.47 13.19 -19.54
C ASN A 23 -6.98 14.22 -18.54
N GLN A 24 -6.54 14.12 -17.28
CA GLN A 24 -6.77 15.13 -16.25
C GLN A 24 -5.44 15.58 -15.66
N HIS A 25 -5.24 16.90 -15.62
CA HIS A 25 -3.98 17.54 -15.19
C HIS A 25 -2.72 16.97 -15.87
N GLY A 26 -2.86 16.53 -17.13
CA GLY A 26 -1.72 16.03 -17.90
C GLY A 26 -1.38 14.57 -17.66
N LEU A 27 -2.17 13.82 -16.88
CA LEU A 27 -2.05 12.38 -16.69
C LEU A 27 -3.33 11.63 -17.08
N ARG A 28 -3.15 10.45 -17.69
CA ARG A 28 -4.23 9.47 -17.91
C ARG A 28 -4.49 8.66 -16.64
N ASP A 29 -5.66 8.01 -16.54
CA ASP A 29 -6.04 7.21 -15.37
C ASP A 29 -4.96 6.18 -14.96
N ARG A 30 -4.38 5.45 -15.92
CA ARG A 30 -3.30 4.49 -15.64
C ARG A 30 -2.01 5.13 -15.11
N GLU A 31 -1.74 6.38 -15.50
CA GLU A 31 -0.56 7.13 -15.01
C GLU A 31 -0.81 7.65 -13.59
N TRP A 32 -2.04 8.08 -13.28
CA TRP A 32 -2.45 8.37 -11.90
C TRP A 32 -2.37 7.13 -11.01
N MET A 33 -2.92 6.00 -11.46
CA MET A 33 -2.84 4.73 -10.73
C MET A 33 -1.39 4.32 -10.45
N ALA A 34 -0.50 4.46 -11.44
CA ALA A 34 0.92 4.18 -11.26
C ALA A 34 1.58 5.11 -10.23
N LEU A 35 1.31 6.42 -10.30
CA LEU A 35 1.86 7.40 -9.38
C LEU A 35 1.35 7.17 -7.94
N ARG A 36 0.05 6.91 -7.77
CA ARG A 36 -0.57 6.53 -6.48
C ARG A 36 0.09 5.29 -5.88
N PHE A 37 0.23 4.24 -6.69
CA PHE A 37 0.86 2.99 -6.27
C PHE A 37 2.28 3.24 -5.79
N LEU A 38 3.13 3.91 -6.58
CA LEU A 38 4.52 4.14 -6.23
C LEU A 38 4.67 5.01 -4.97
N ASN A 39 3.77 5.97 -4.77
CA ASN A 39 3.72 6.79 -3.56
C ASN A 39 3.44 5.94 -2.32
N ARG A 40 2.48 5.01 -2.44
CA ARG A 40 2.02 4.14 -1.34
C ARG A 40 2.76 2.81 -1.24
N ALA A 41 3.67 2.47 -2.13
CA ALA A 41 4.41 1.21 -2.14
C ALA A 41 5.60 1.24 -1.18
N ASN A 42 5.86 0.12 -0.49
CA ASN A 42 7.10 -0.06 0.27
C ASN A 42 8.30 -0.15 -0.67
N ARG A 43 9.52 -0.01 -0.13
CA ARG A 43 10.73 0.04 -0.96
C ARG A 43 10.96 -1.19 -1.85
N PHE A 44 10.50 -2.37 -1.42
CA PHE A 44 10.63 -3.62 -2.19
C PHE A 44 9.68 -3.67 -3.40
N SER A 45 8.59 -2.89 -3.34
CA SER A 45 7.51 -2.90 -4.34
C SER A 45 7.61 -1.73 -5.32
N ARG A 46 8.61 -0.86 -5.17
CA ARG A 46 8.86 0.31 -6.03
C ARG A 46 9.71 -0.01 -7.26
N THR A 47 9.43 -1.13 -7.94
CA THR A 47 10.18 -1.56 -9.14
C THR A 47 9.31 -1.51 -10.39
N PRO A 48 9.89 -1.39 -11.60
CA PRO A 48 9.12 -1.45 -12.85
C PRO A 48 8.31 -2.74 -13.01
N SER A 49 8.82 -3.87 -12.52
CA SER A 49 8.12 -5.16 -12.56
C SER A 49 6.94 -5.21 -11.59
N ALA A 50 7.12 -4.73 -10.36
CA ALA A 50 6.05 -4.63 -9.38
C ALA A 50 4.94 -3.68 -9.87
N LEU A 51 5.32 -2.54 -10.44
CA LEU A 51 4.37 -1.62 -11.07
C LEU A 51 3.58 -2.30 -12.19
N ALA A 52 4.26 -3.01 -13.10
CA ALA A 52 3.61 -3.70 -14.22
C ALA A 52 2.57 -4.73 -13.75
N GLY A 53 2.90 -5.51 -12.73
CA GLY A 53 1.97 -6.45 -12.09
C GLY A 53 0.77 -5.71 -11.49
N PHE A 54 1.03 -4.70 -10.66
CA PHE A 54 -0.03 -3.96 -9.97
C PHE A 54 -1.04 -3.29 -10.90
N ILE A 55 -0.57 -2.69 -12.00
CA ILE A 55 -1.47 -2.00 -12.95
C ILE A 55 -2.05 -2.93 -14.03
N GLY A 56 -1.79 -4.24 -13.95
CA GLY A 56 -2.23 -5.21 -14.94
C GLY A 56 -1.74 -4.90 -16.36
N ALA A 57 -0.47 -4.48 -16.51
CA ALA A 57 0.09 -4.08 -17.80
C ALA A 57 1.36 -4.83 -18.14
N THR A 58 1.71 -4.83 -19.43
CA THR A 58 2.99 -5.38 -19.88
C THR A 58 4.16 -4.54 -19.34
N ARG A 59 5.36 -5.14 -19.26
CA ARG A 59 6.59 -4.40 -18.90
C ARG A 59 6.85 -3.22 -19.84
N ALA A 60 6.53 -3.36 -21.13
CA ALA A 60 6.67 -2.28 -22.11
C ALA A 60 5.74 -1.11 -21.77
N THR A 61 4.47 -1.39 -21.49
CA THR A 61 3.49 -0.37 -21.07
C THR A 61 3.88 0.30 -19.76
N ALA A 62 4.31 -0.46 -18.76
CA ALA A 62 4.77 0.09 -17.49
C ALA A 62 6.01 0.98 -17.68
N SER A 63 6.97 0.55 -18.51
CA SER A 63 8.15 1.35 -18.85
C SER A 63 7.76 2.68 -19.50
N GLN A 64 6.78 2.68 -20.41
CA GLN A 64 6.29 3.90 -21.04
C GLN A 64 5.61 4.85 -20.04
N ILE A 65 4.81 4.31 -19.12
CA ILE A 65 4.20 5.11 -18.04
C ILE A 65 5.28 5.74 -17.17
N VAL A 66 6.31 4.98 -16.78
CA VAL A 66 7.42 5.53 -15.98
C VAL A 66 8.12 6.65 -16.74
N LYS A 67 8.40 6.48 -18.04
CA LYS A 67 9.01 7.55 -18.87
C LYS A 67 8.14 8.82 -18.91
N THR A 68 6.82 8.68 -19.03
CA THR A 68 5.88 9.82 -19.01
C THR A 68 5.90 10.54 -17.66
N LEU A 69 5.95 9.80 -16.55
CA LEU A 69 5.98 10.40 -15.21
C LEU A 69 7.34 11.05 -14.90
N GLU A 70 8.45 10.49 -15.39
CA GLU A 70 9.77 11.10 -15.30
C GLU A 70 9.89 12.37 -16.13
N SER A 71 9.35 12.40 -17.35
CA SER A 71 9.39 13.62 -18.20
C SER A 71 8.62 14.78 -17.58
N LYS A 72 7.67 14.48 -16.69
CA LYS A 72 6.92 15.45 -15.87
C LYS A 72 7.57 15.74 -14.51
N SER A 73 8.75 15.18 -14.25
CA SER A 73 9.46 15.29 -12.97
C SER A 73 8.68 14.75 -11.77
N PHE A 74 7.72 13.85 -11.97
CA PHE A 74 6.95 13.21 -10.89
C PHE A 74 7.63 11.96 -10.33
N LEU A 75 8.50 11.33 -11.12
CA LEU A 75 9.29 10.17 -10.71
C LEU A 75 10.78 10.39 -10.98
N VAL A 76 11.61 9.65 -10.23
CA VAL A 76 13.03 9.46 -10.51
C VAL A 76 13.43 8.00 -10.31
N ARG A 77 14.31 7.49 -11.19
CA ARG A 77 14.98 6.19 -11.00
C ARG A 77 16.23 6.36 -10.16
N LYS A 78 16.41 5.47 -9.19
CA LYS A 78 17.65 5.31 -8.44
C LYS A 78 18.14 3.87 -8.55
N PRO A 79 19.45 3.61 -8.58
CA PRO A 79 19.97 2.26 -8.43
C PRO A 79 19.46 1.64 -7.12
N SER A 80 19.09 0.37 -7.13
CA SER A 80 18.73 -0.32 -5.90
C SER A 80 19.95 -0.50 -5.01
N HIS A 81 19.75 -0.40 -3.70
CA HIS A 81 20.77 -0.71 -2.70
C HIS A 81 21.03 -2.23 -2.61
N GLU A 82 20.05 -3.06 -2.95
CA GLU A 82 20.13 -4.53 -2.83
C GLU A 82 20.78 -5.16 -4.06
N ASP A 83 20.45 -4.67 -5.25
CA ASP A 83 21.03 -5.11 -6.53
C ASP A 83 21.26 -3.90 -7.44
N LYS A 84 22.52 -3.51 -7.65
CA LYS A 84 22.88 -2.38 -8.51
C LYS A 84 22.45 -2.54 -9.98
N ARG A 85 22.09 -3.75 -10.42
CA ARG A 85 21.52 -4.01 -11.76
C ARG A 85 20.03 -3.68 -11.84
N SER A 86 19.37 -3.51 -10.70
CA SER A 86 17.96 -3.15 -10.59
C SER A 86 17.78 -1.67 -10.25
N VAL A 87 16.58 -1.15 -10.53
CA VAL A 87 16.21 0.24 -10.28
C VAL A 87 14.99 0.33 -9.36
N VAL A 88 15.00 1.32 -8.49
CA VAL A 88 13.89 1.71 -7.63
C VAL A 88 13.31 3.03 -8.14
N LEU A 89 11.99 3.08 -8.21
CA LEU A 89 11.21 4.23 -8.63
C LEU A 89 10.79 5.04 -7.40
N HIS A 90 11.21 6.30 -7.34
CA HIS A 90 10.83 7.20 -6.27
C HIS A 90 9.91 8.28 -6.80
N VAL A 91 8.81 8.52 -6.08
CA VAL A 91 8.00 9.72 -6.27
C VAL A 91 8.81 10.92 -5.80
N THR A 92 8.83 11.99 -6.59
CA THR A 92 9.49 13.24 -6.22
C THR A 92 8.55 14.09 -5.37
N ALA A 93 9.08 15.11 -4.70
CA ALA A 93 8.24 16.09 -4.00
C ALA A 93 7.20 16.76 -4.93
N GLN A 94 7.53 16.92 -6.22
CA GLN A 94 6.58 17.44 -7.21
C GLN A 94 5.48 16.42 -7.54
N GLY A 95 5.82 15.13 -7.63
CA GLY A 95 4.85 14.05 -7.79
C GLY A 95 3.89 13.94 -6.60
N GLU A 96 4.43 14.02 -5.38
CA GLU A 96 3.63 14.03 -4.14
C GLU A 96 2.69 15.24 -4.09
N LYS A 97 3.19 16.44 -4.42
CA LYS A 97 2.36 17.65 -4.51
C LYS A 97 1.26 17.49 -5.56
N CYS A 98 1.57 16.89 -6.71
CA CYS A 98 0.60 16.64 -7.77
C CYS A 98 -0.53 15.72 -7.28
N LEU A 99 -0.19 14.62 -6.59
CA LEU A 99 -1.17 13.72 -5.97
C LEU A 99 -2.08 14.46 -4.98
N ASN A 100 -1.49 15.22 -4.06
CA ASN A 100 -2.25 15.90 -3.01
C ASN A 100 -3.21 16.97 -3.55
N GLN A 101 -2.86 17.61 -4.67
CA GLN A 101 -3.62 18.75 -5.20
C GLN A 101 -4.60 18.38 -6.31
N HIS A 102 -4.28 17.37 -7.12
CA HIS A 102 -4.94 17.17 -8.41
C HIS A 102 -5.40 15.72 -8.65
N ASP A 103 -5.11 14.78 -7.73
CA ASP A 103 -5.56 13.40 -7.92
C ASP A 103 -7.09 13.32 -7.87
N PRO A 104 -7.75 12.80 -8.92
CA PRO A 104 -9.20 12.69 -8.96
C PRO A 104 -9.78 11.85 -7.81
N ILE A 105 -9.00 10.93 -7.22
CA ILE A 105 -9.44 10.13 -6.06
C ILE A 105 -9.68 10.98 -4.81
N ASN A 106 -9.10 12.19 -4.74
CA ASN A 106 -9.18 13.04 -3.57
C ASN A 106 -10.63 13.41 -3.22
N HIS A 107 -11.54 13.45 -4.19
CA HIS A 107 -12.97 13.67 -3.94
C HIS A 107 -13.56 12.58 -3.04
N VAL A 108 -13.26 11.31 -3.31
CA VAL A 108 -13.74 10.21 -2.48
C VAL A 108 -12.96 10.11 -1.18
N LEU A 109 -11.64 10.36 -1.19
CA LEU A 109 -10.85 10.43 0.03
C LEU A 109 -11.43 11.46 1.02
N ASN A 110 -11.78 12.65 0.52
CA ASN A 110 -12.39 13.72 1.31
C ASN A 110 -13.79 13.32 1.81
N ALA A 111 -14.62 12.70 0.96
CA ALA A 111 -15.94 12.23 1.35
C ALA A 111 -15.88 11.16 2.45
N VAL A 112 -14.93 10.21 2.36
CA VAL A 112 -14.68 9.22 3.41
C VAL A 112 -14.19 9.90 4.67
N THR A 113 -13.22 10.80 4.58
CA THR A 113 -12.69 11.55 5.75
C THR A 113 -13.78 12.33 6.49
N ALA A 114 -14.75 12.89 5.77
CA ALA A 114 -15.87 13.63 6.34
C ALA A 114 -16.84 12.76 7.16
N LEU A 115 -16.77 11.43 7.07
CA LEU A 115 -17.58 10.53 7.89
C LEU A 115 -17.19 10.56 9.38
N GLY A 116 -15.97 11.01 9.70
CA GLY A 116 -15.41 10.91 11.04
C GLY A 116 -14.54 9.66 11.23
N THR A 117 -13.72 9.66 12.27
CA THR A 117 -12.71 8.61 12.51
C THR A 117 -13.34 7.24 12.72
N ASP A 118 -14.38 7.13 13.54
CA ASP A 118 -14.96 5.83 13.90
C ASP A 118 -15.67 5.18 12.70
N GLU A 119 -16.41 5.95 11.93
CA GLU A 119 -17.04 5.54 10.68
C GLU A 119 -16.01 5.11 9.64
N CYS A 120 -14.91 5.85 9.50
CA CYS A 120 -13.79 5.49 8.62
C CYS A 120 -13.17 4.15 9.01
N LEU A 121 -12.96 3.91 10.31
CA LEU A 121 -12.44 2.64 10.82
C LEU A 121 -13.41 1.50 10.48
N ARG A 122 -14.71 1.67 10.77
CA ARG A 122 -15.74 0.66 10.45
C ARG A 122 -15.82 0.36 8.95
N LEU A 123 -15.78 1.39 8.09
CA LEU A 123 -15.77 1.23 6.63
C LEU A 123 -14.52 0.47 6.17
N ARG A 124 -13.34 0.88 6.65
CA ARG A 124 -12.07 0.21 6.33
C ARG A 124 -12.10 -1.26 6.72
N ASP A 125 -12.57 -1.57 7.92
CA ASP A 125 -12.58 -2.94 8.44
C ASP A 125 -13.60 -3.82 7.70
N SER A 126 -14.76 -3.25 7.34
CA SER A 126 -15.75 -3.93 6.48
C SER A 126 -15.17 -4.24 5.09
N LEU A 127 -14.50 -3.27 4.45
CA LEU A 127 -13.83 -3.47 3.16
C LEU A 127 -12.71 -4.51 3.25
N ARG A 128 -11.95 -4.49 4.34
CA ARG A 128 -10.91 -5.48 4.60
C ARG A 128 -11.50 -6.89 4.66
N GLU A 129 -12.60 -7.06 5.39
CA GLU A 129 -13.25 -8.37 5.52
C GLU A 129 -13.86 -8.84 4.20
N ILE A 130 -14.46 -7.94 3.42
CA ILE A 130 -14.92 -8.26 2.06
C ILE A 130 -13.75 -8.77 1.20
N LEU A 131 -12.61 -8.06 1.20
CA LEU A 131 -11.42 -8.49 0.46
C LEU A 131 -10.87 -9.83 0.98
N ASN A 132 -10.94 -10.09 2.28
CA ASN A 132 -10.54 -11.37 2.87
C ASN A 132 -11.39 -12.53 2.31
N HIS A 133 -12.70 -12.33 2.17
CA HIS A 133 -13.60 -13.33 1.59
C HIS A 133 -13.34 -13.55 0.09
N LEU A 134 -13.00 -12.51 -0.67
CA LEU A 134 -12.69 -12.61 -2.10
C LEU A 134 -11.36 -13.33 -2.37
N ASP A 135 -10.35 -13.11 -1.52
CA ASP A 135 -9.05 -13.75 -1.67
C ASP A 135 -9.11 -15.26 -1.42
N ALA A 136 -9.92 -15.70 -0.45
CA ALA A 136 -10.21 -17.11 -0.22
C ALA A 136 -10.86 -17.78 -1.45
N ALA A 137 -11.54 -17.00 -2.28
CA ALA A 137 -12.18 -17.43 -3.53
C ALA A 137 -11.25 -17.37 -4.77
N HIS A 138 -9.92 -17.31 -4.58
CA HIS A 138 -8.85 -17.41 -5.61
C HIS A 138 -8.47 -16.12 -6.36
N GLN A 139 -8.82 -14.94 -5.87
CA GLN A 139 -8.27 -13.68 -6.40
C GLN A 139 -7.01 -13.31 -5.61
N ARG A 140 -5.83 -13.36 -6.23
CA ARG A 140 -4.63 -12.78 -5.61
C ARG A 140 -4.78 -11.26 -5.63
N LEU A 141 -4.70 -10.61 -4.47
CA LEU A 141 -4.45 -9.17 -4.43
C LEU A 141 -3.06 -8.89 -5.02
N ASP A 142 -2.97 -8.05 -6.04
CA ASP A 142 -1.68 -7.66 -6.64
C ASP A 142 -0.80 -6.85 -5.66
N ALA A 143 -1.40 -6.23 -4.64
CA ALA A 143 -0.72 -5.69 -3.47
C ALA A 143 -1.67 -5.53 -2.26
N SER A 144 -1.14 -5.61 -1.04
CA SER A 144 -1.84 -5.24 0.20
C SER A 144 -0.89 -4.63 1.23
N ILE A 145 -1.39 -4.23 2.39
CA ILE A 145 -0.60 -3.54 3.44
C ILE A 145 0.47 -4.49 3.99
N CYS A 146 1.72 -3.99 4.07
CA CYS A 146 2.87 -4.79 4.43
C CYS A 146 2.79 -5.36 5.86
N ARG A 147 2.15 -4.65 6.79
CA ARG A 147 1.92 -5.10 8.17
C ARG A 147 1.21 -6.45 8.24
N ASP A 148 0.30 -6.70 7.32
CA ASP A 148 -0.53 -7.90 7.31
C ASP A 148 0.14 -9.05 6.52
N CYS A 149 1.36 -8.83 5.99
CA CYS A 149 2.08 -9.81 5.19
C CYS A 149 2.72 -10.89 6.06
N MET A 150 2.56 -12.16 5.68
CA MET A 150 3.13 -13.30 6.40
C MET A 150 4.66 -13.28 6.52
N PHE A 151 5.35 -12.53 5.65
CA PHE A 151 6.80 -12.40 5.69
C PHE A 151 7.28 -11.37 6.71
N LEU A 152 6.42 -10.46 7.17
CA LEU A 152 6.80 -9.52 8.22
C LEU A 152 6.96 -10.28 9.54
N ALA A 153 7.97 -9.92 10.31
CA ALA A 153 8.21 -10.41 11.66
C ALA A 153 8.59 -9.24 12.55
N GLU A 154 7.97 -9.17 13.72
CA GLU A 154 8.45 -8.33 14.81
C GLU A 154 9.77 -8.90 15.33
N ARG A 155 10.74 -8.02 15.52
CA ARG A 155 12.00 -8.37 16.13
C ARG A 155 11.82 -8.23 17.63
N SER A 156 11.56 -9.33 18.33
CA SER A 156 11.57 -9.31 19.81
C SER A 156 12.88 -8.68 20.29
N PRO A 157 12.86 -7.76 21.27
CA PRO A 157 14.09 -7.27 21.87
C PRO A 157 14.84 -8.47 22.43
N GLY A 158 15.97 -8.80 21.81
CA GLY A 158 16.76 -9.96 22.21
C GLY A 158 17.23 -9.78 23.65
N VAL A 159 16.82 -10.67 24.54
CA VAL A 159 17.43 -10.85 25.87
C VAL A 159 18.81 -11.47 25.65
N GLY A 160 19.78 -10.64 25.24
CA GLY A 160 21.15 -11.04 24.97
C GLY A 160 22.11 -9.88 25.24
N PRO A 161 23.35 -10.15 25.70
CA PRO A 161 24.24 -9.14 26.28
C PRO A 161 24.78 -8.09 25.28
N ALA A 162 24.31 -8.07 24.03
CA ALA A 162 24.71 -7.11 23.00
C ALA A 162 23.78 -5.88 22.89
N ALA A 163 22.76 -5.74 23.76
CA ALA A 163 21.79 -4.64 23.75
C ALA A 163 22.31 -3.32 24.35
N ALA A 164 23.61 -3.03 24.21
CA ALA A 164 24.23 -1.82 24.75
C ALA A 164 25.15 -1.17 23.71
N LYS A 165 24.56 -0.51 22.71
CA LYS A 165 25.09 0.72 22.07
C LYS A 165 24.08 1.24 21.04
N GLY A 166 23.61 2.46 21.27
CA GLY A 166 22.48 3.07 20.60
C GLY A 166 22.60 3.16 19.08
N ARG A 167 21.51 2.76 18.42
CA ARG A 167 20.93 3.26 17.16
C ARG A 167 19.57 2.58 17.06
N ALA A 168 18.49 3.34 16.87
CA ALA A 168 17.12 2.80 16.80
C ALA A 168 17.08 1.58 15.87
N THR A 169 16.89 0.42 16.48
CA THR A 169 17.01 -0.90 15.86
C THR A 169 15.67 -1.23 15.22
N ALA A 170 15.60 -1.25 13.89
CA ALA A 170 14.35 -1.55 13.17
C ALA A 170 13.54 -2.68 13.84
N GLU A 171 12.34 -2.32 14.28
CA GLU A 171 11.43 -3.17 15.07
C GLU A 171 10.84 -4.32 14.24
N PHE A 172 10.88 -4.19 12.91
CA PHE A 172 10.34 -5.19 12.00
C PHE A 172 11.41 -5.68 11.02
N MET A 173 11.24 -6.92 10.57
CA MET A 173 12.05 -7.54 9.52
C MET A 173 11.14 -8.20 8.49
N CYS A 174 11.44 -7.99 7.21
CA CYS A 174 10.85 -8.80 6.15
C CYS A 174 11.71 -10.06 5.96
N ARG A 175 11.13 -11.24 6.22
CA ARG A 175 11.81 -12.54 6.08
C ARG A 175 12.12 -12.91 4.62
N LEU A 176 11.31 -12.45 3.67
CA LEU A 176 11.52 -12.68 2.24
C LEU A 176 12.78 -11.97 1.73
N TYR A 177 12.90 -10.68 2.01
CA TYR A 177 14.04 -9.85 1.59
C TYR A 177 15.20 -9.85 2.59
N ARG A 178 15.00 -10.46 3.77
CA ARG A 178 15.96 -10.49 4.89
C ARG A 178 16.47 -9.09 5.28
N ALA A 179 15.55 -8.13 5.28
CA ALA A 179 15.87 -6.71 5.44
C ALA A 179 15.01 -6.05 6.53
N PRO A 180 15.55 -5.06 7.27
CA PRO A 180 14.83 -4.34 8.32
C PRO A 180 13.74 -3.43 7.73
N VAL A 181 12.53 -3.42 8.29
CA VAL A 181 11.41 -2.58 7.83
C VAL A 181 11.08 -1.57 8.93
N SER A 182 10.94 -0.29 8.57
CA SER A 182 10.49 0.71 9.55
C SER A 182 8.98 0.61 9.80
N LEU A 183 8.50 1.16 10.91
CA LEU A 183 7.08 1.20 11.22
C LEU A 183 6.27 1.92 10.12
N GLU A 184 6.81 2.99 9.54
CA GLU A 184 6.15 3.71 8.45
C GLU A 184 6.02 2.84 7.19
N GLU A 185 7.04 2.03 6.89
CA GLU A 185 7.02 1.11 5.74
C GLU A 185 6.03 -0.04 5.92
N THR A 186 5.65 -0.41 7.16
CA THR A 186 4.65 -1.47 7.37
C THR A 186 3.25 -1.04 6.93
N GLU A 187 2.96 0.25 6.92
CA GLU A 187 1.66 0.82 6.49
C GLU A 187 1.57 1.07 4.96
N LEU A 188 2.62 0.68 4.23
CA LEU A 188 2.70 0.79 2.77
C LEU A 188 2.30 -0.52 2.07
N LEU A 189 1.96 -0.41 0.78
CA LEU A 189 1.61 -1.52 -0.10
C LEU A 189 2.83 -2.40 -0.39
N CYS A 190 2.62 -3.71 -0.35
CA CYS A 190 3.58 -4.76 -0.64
C CYS A 190 3.06 -5.63 -1.78
N THR A 191 3.77 -5.70 -2.91
CA THR A 191 3.42 -6.60 -4.04
C THR A 191 3.88 -8.04 -3.80
N SER A 192 4.74 -8.26 -2.81
CA SER A 192 5.09 -9.60 -2.31
C SER A 192 4.20 -10.01 -1.13
N PHE A 193 3.07 -9.33 -0.95
CA PHE A 193 2.13 -9.65 0.10
C PHE A 193 1.61 -11.08 -0.08
N GLU A 194 1.77 -11.88 0.96
CA GLU A 194 1.13 -13.17 1.07
C GLU A 194 0.42 -13.24 2.42
N ARG A 195 -0.80 -13.78 2.39
CA ARG A 195 -1.56 -14.02 3.61
C ARG A 195 -1.04 -15.27 4.31
N THR A 196 -0.95 -15.23 5.64
CA THR A 196 -0.77 -16.45 6.43
C THR A 196 -2.02 -17.31 6.25
N ARG A 197 -1.92 -18.43 5.52
CA ARG A 197 -3.04 -19.35 5.32
C ARG A 197 -3.47 -20.06 6.61
N ASP A 198 -2.57 -20.17 7.59
CA ASP A 198 -2.75 -20.93 8.85
C ASP A 198 -2.36 -20.15 10.12
N ARG A 199 -3.04 -19.03 10.44
CA ARG A 199 -3.05 -18.54 11.83
C ARG A 199 -4.50 -18.47 12.32
N PRO A 200 -4.90 -19.29 13.32
CA PRO A 200 -6.17 -19.03 14.00
C PRO A 200 -6.11 -17.62 14.58
N LYS A 201 -7.24 -16.90 14.52
CA LYS A 201 -7.41 -15.56 15.08
C LYS A 201 -6.87 -15.56 16.51
N ILE A 202 -5.75 -14.87 16.74
CA ILE A 202 -5.37 -14.44 18.09
C ILE A 202 -5.82 -12.98 18.16
N GLU A 203 -7.12 -12.79 18.36
CA GLU A 203 -7.77 -11.49 18.54
C GLU A 203 -7.57 -10.92 19.97
N GLU A 204 -6.71 -11.49 20.84
CA GLU A 204 -6.72 -11.11 22.27
C GLU A 204 -5.52 -10.30 22.81
N HIS A 205 -4.48 -10.02 22.03
CA HIS A 205 -3.28 -9.35 22.58
C HIS A 205 -3.04 -7.89 22.16
N LEU A 206 -3.68 -7.38 21.12
CA LEU A 206 -3.48 -5.99 20.66
C LEU A 206 -4.42 -4.98 21.34
N ASP A 207 -5.61 -5.40 21.77
CA ASP A 207 -6.52 -4.52 22.51
C ASP A 207 -6.00 -4.18 23.92
N ARG A 208 -5.23 -5.09 24.56
CA ARG A 208 -4.63 -4.83 25.87
C ARG A 208 -3.51 -3.77 25.83
N ALA A 209 -2.82 -3.62 24.70
CA ALA A 209 -1.74 -2.64 24.56
C ALA A 209 -2.26 -1.22 24.23
N ARG A 210 -3.43 -1.10 23.60
CA ARG A 210 -4.06 0.21 23.31
C ARG A 210 -4.85 0.78 24.49
N VAL A 211 -5.43 -0.06 25.34
CA VAL A 211 -6.12 0.38 26.57
C VAL A 211 -5.12 0.80 27.65
N ALA A 212 -3.92 0.21 27.68
CA ALA A 212 -2.90 0.55 28.69
C ALA A 212 -2.11 1.84 28.42
N SER A 213 -2.24 2.45 27.23
CA SER A 213 -1.53 3.71 26.87
C SER A 213 -2.42 4.95 26.89
N GLN A 214 -3.67 4.82 27.37
CA GLN A 214 -4.59 5.94 27.64
C GLN A 214 -4.96 6.07 29.13
N GLY A 215 -4.19 5.44 30.02
CA GLY A 215 -4.30 5.58 31.48
C GLY A 215 -3.20 6.47 32.06
#